data_AF-A0AAW8C2K0-F1
#
_entry.id   AF-A0AAW8C2K0-F1
#
_cell.length_a   1.000
_cell.length_b   1.000
_cell.length_c   1.000
_cell.angle_alpha   90.00
_cell.angle_beta   90.00
_cell.angle_gamma   90.00
#
_symmetry.space_group_name_H-M   'P 1'
#
loop_
_entity.id
_entity.type
_entity.pdbx_description
1 polymer ?
#
loop_
_entity_poly.entity_id
_entity_poly.type
_entity_poly.pdbx_seq_one_letter_code
_entity_poly.pdbx_strand_id
1 'polypeptide(L)'
;MKRVFGILVCFMLLLSGTSVSFAQSEKTKQEKTEETTPKLAEQASSAIVIEQDTGKVLFDKNPNEKLPPASMTKIMTMLLIMEQVEKGKLKLTDKVRASEHAASMGGSQIFLEPGEEMTVNEMLKGIAIASGNDASVAVAEHIAGSEEGFVNMMNKKAKDLGLKNTHFQNPTGLPAKDHYSTANDMAIMAKELMKYPLIRKYTGKYEDYLREDTDKKFWLVNTNKLVRFYPGVDGVKTGFTTEAKYCLTASAEKNGMRIISVVMGAPTSKERNNQVTKLLDYAFGQYMTKKLYTRGEKIKTVQVGKGKKEKVDLVASDNVSLLMKKGENMDKVKQEVIAEKKVKAPIKKGDALGTLVIKKDKDVLLKQTIVAKEDVAAASWWELFKRSFGMFSTSK
;
A
#
# COMPACT_ATOMS: atom_id res chain seq x y z
N MET A 1 -84.17 -55.84 40.42
CA MET A 1 -85.13 -55.24 39.46
C MET A 1 -84.89 -53.74 39.40
N LYS A 2 -84.58 -53.23 38.19
CA LYS A 2 -84.93 -51.91 37.60
C LYS A 2 -84.54 -50.62 38.38
N ARG A 3 -84.03 -49.52 37.79
CA ARG A 3 -83.74 -49.06 36.42
C ARG A 3 -82.98 -47.71 36.58
N VAL A 4 -81.83 -47.50 35.92
CA VAL A 4 -81.58 -46.65 34.71
C VAL A 4 -81.48 -45.14 35.00
N PHE A 5 -80.56 -44.34 34.46
CA PHE A 5 -79.18 -44.46 33.95
C PHE A 5 -78.71 -43.00 33.72
N GLY A 6 -77.48 -42.66 34.11
CA GLY A 6 -76.93 -41.30 34.08
C GLY A 6 -75.94 -41.06 32.92
N ILE A 7 -76.07 -39.86 32.33
CA ILE A 7 -75.07 -38.82 32.04
C ILE A 7 -73.57 -39.22 31.81
N LEU A 8 -73.10 -38.76 30.65
CA LEU A 8 -71.76 -38.25 30.25
C LEU A 8 -70.44 -39.04 30.49
N VAL A 9 -69.79 -39.30 29.33
CA VAL A 9 -68.42 -38.88 28.93
C VAL A 9 -67.19 -39.75 29.27
N CYS A 10 -66.44 -39.99 28.17
CA CYS A 10 -65.03 -40.39 28.02
C CYS A 10 -64.63 -41.83 28.38
N PHE A 11 -64.23 -42.62 27.36
CA PHE A 11 -62.87 -43.16 27.21
C PHE A 11 -62.67 -43.93 25.89
N MET A 12 -61.73 -43.45 25.06
CA MET A 12 -60.55 -44.15 24.52
C MET A 12 -60.59 -45.70 24.30
N LEU A 13 -60.21 -46.18 23.09
CA LEU A 13 -59.04 -47.06 22.80
C LEU A 13 -59.18 -47.97 21.55
N LEU A 14 -58.20 -47.81 20.64
CA LEU A 14 -57.34 -48.82 20.00
C LEU A 14 -57.76 -49.80 18.87
N LEU A 15 -56.77 -49.95 17.97
CA LEU A 15 -56.34 -51.11 17.14
C LEU A 15 -56.91 -51.25 15.72
N SER A 16 -56.11 -50.98 14.68
CA SER A 16 -55.17 -51.95 14.06
C SER A 16 -54.78 -51.58 12.61
N GLY A 17 -53.52 -51.85 12.24
CA GLY A 17 -53.21 -52.56 10.98
C GLY A 17 -52.90 -51.78 9.68
N THR A 18 -51.63 -51.83 9.29
CA THR A 18 -51.07 -52.03 7.92
C THR A 18 -51.06 -50.89 6.88
N SER A 19 -49.85 -50.31 6.75
CA SER A 19 -49.06 -50.05 5.54
C SER A 19 -49.73 -50.01 4.16
N VAL A 20 -49.62 -48.86 3.47
CA VAL A 20 -49.18 -48.78 2.06
C VAL A 20 -48.35 -47.51 1.86
N SER A 21 -47.15 -47.70 1.31
CA SER A 21 -46.22 -46.70 0.86
C SER A 21 -46.72 -46.05 -0.44
N PHE A 22 -46.76 -44.72 -0.51
CA PHE A 22 -46.71 -43.99 -1.77
C PHE A 22 -45.62 -42.93 -1.68
N ALA A 23 -44.53 -43.22 -2.40
CA ALA A 23 -43.43 -42.31 -2.63
C ALA A 23 -43.94 -41.12 -3.47
N GLN A 24 -43.88 -39.91 -2.91
CA GLN A 24 -43.98 -38.68 -3.68
C GLN A 24 -42.58 -38.06 -3.72
N SER A 25 -42.04 -37.91 -4.92
CA SER A 25 -40.71 -37.37 -5.13
C SER A 25 -40.67 -35.92 -4.69
N GLU A 26 -40.03 -35.64 -3.56
CA GLU A 26 -39.58 -34.29 -3.26
C GLU A 26 -38.41 -33.98 -4.21
N LYS A 27 -38.70 -33.24 -5.28
CA LYS A 27 -37.68 -32.48 -5.98
C LYS A 27 -37.14 -31.45 -4.98
N THR A 28 -36.08 -31.81 -4.28
CA THR A 28 -35.25 -30.87 -3.52
C THR A 28 -34.79 -29.80 -4.50
N LYS A 29 -35.44 -28.64 -4.47
CA LYS A 29 -34.89 -27.40 -5.01
C LYS A 29 -33.61 -27.16 -4.25
N GLN A 30 -32.48 -27.55 -4.84
CA GLN A 30 -31.19 -26.98 -4.48
C GLN A 30 -31.32 -25.48 -4.73
N GLU A 31 -31.58 -24.70 -3.67
CA GLU A 31 -31.24 -23.29 -3.65
C GLU A 31 -29.74 -23.22 -3.90
N LYS A 32 -29.36 -23.01 -5.17
CA LYS A 32 -28.10 -22.39 -5.51
C LYS A 32 -28.07 -21.09 -4.72
N THR A 33 -27.28 -21.06 -3.67
CA THR A 33 -26.81 -19.81 -3.08
C THR A 33 -26.08 -19.10 -4.21
N GLU A 34 -26.76 -18.20 -4.91
CA GLU A 34 -26.08 -17.22 -5.73
C GLU A 34 -25.18 -16.47 -4.76
N GLU A 35 -23.87 -16.73 -4.82
CA GLU A 35 -22.89 -15.79 -4.30
C GLU A 35 -23.18 -14.47 -5.04
N THR A 36 -23.97 -13.60 -4.39
CA THR A 36 -24.21 -12.24 -4.84
C THR A 36 -22.87 -11.54 -4.77
N THR A 37 -22.10 -11.69 -5.85
CA THR A 37 -20.81 -11.04 -5.98
C THR A 37 -21.10 -9.55 -5.82
N PRO A 38 -20.55 -8.89 -4.79
CA PRO A 38 -20.88 -7.49 -4.55
C PRO A 38 -20.56 -6.71 -5.81
N LYS A 39 -21.53 -5.92 -6.26
CA LYS A 39 -21.37 -5.00 -7.39
C LYS A 39 -20.40 -3.89 -7.00
N LEU A 40 -19.12 -4.14 -7.23
CA LEU A 40 -18.00 -3.26 -6.89
C LEU A 40 -17.58 -2.45 -8.13
N ALA A 41 -17.22 -1.18 -7.92
CA ALA A 41 -16.68 -0.29 -8.95
C ALA A 41 -17.57 -0.12 -10.21
N GLU A 42 -18.89 -0.25 -10.10
CA GLU A 42 -19.80 -0.05 -11.25
C GLU A 42 -19.71 1.36 -11.82
N GLN A 43 -19.60 2.38 -10.96
CA GLN A 43 -19.53 3.81 -11.32
C GLN A 43 -18.08 4.31 -11.45
N ALA A 44 -17.20 3.50 -12.04
CA ALA A 44 -15.81 3.84 -12.31
C ALA A 44 -15.36 3.23 -13.64
N SER A 45 -14.50 3.93 -14.38
CA SER A 45 -13.89 3.39 -15.60
C SER A 45 -12.93 2.25 -15.27
N SER A 46 -12.07 2.48 -14.27
CA SER A 46 -11.07 1.52 -13.81
C SER A 46 -10.94 1.53 -12.28
N ALA A 47 -10.65 0.38 -11.70
CA ALA A 47 -10.40 0.23 -10.28
C ALA A 47 -9.45 -0.94 -9.97
N ILE A 48 -8.74 -0.85 -8.84
CA ILE A 48 -7.95 -1.97 -8.29
C ILE A 48 -7.89 -1.87 -6.78
N VAL A 49 -7.80 -3.01 -6.10
CA VAL A 49 -7.52 -3.12 -4.68
C VAL A 49 -6.37 -4.08 -4.48
N ILE A 50 -5.34 -3.64 -3.75
CA ILE A 50 -4.21 -4.48 -3.36
C ILE A 50 -4.00 -4.44 -1.85
N GLU A 51 -3.48 -5.53 -1.31
CA GLU A 51 -2.86 -5.52 0.02
C GLU A 51 -1.40 -5.07 -0.11
N GLN A 52 -0.97 -4.13 0.74
CA GLN A 52 0.30 -3.44 0.57
C GLN A 52 1.51 -4.38 0.66
N ASP A 53 1.65 -5.14 1.75
CA ASP A 53 2.88 -5.89 2.03
C ASP A 53 3.10 -6.96 0.96
N THR A 54 2.07 -7.77 0.69
CA THR A 54 2.13 -8.86 -0.31
C THR A 54 2.05 -8.36 -1.74
N GLY A 55 1.41 -7.21 -1.99
CA GLY A 55 1.11 -6.73 -3.34
C GLY A 55 0.07 -7.56 -4.08
N LYS A 56 -0.63 -8.48 -3.41
CA LYS A 56 -1.68 -9.29 -4.04
C LYS A 56 -2.87 -8.41 -4.40
N VAL A 57 -3.37 -8.59 -5.62
CA VAL A 57 -4.61 -8.00 -6.10
C VAL A 57 -5.79 -8.75 -5.46
N LEU A 58 -6.68 -8.00 -4.80
CA LEU A 58 -7.89 -8.51 -4.16
C LEU A 58 -9.13 -8.31 -5.05
N PHE A 59 -9.09 -7.28 -5.89
CA PHE A 59 -10.13 -6.94 -6.85
C PHE A 59 -9.52 -6.07 -7.95
N ASP A 60 -9.98 -6.23 -9.19
CA ASP A 60 -9.68 -5.29 -10.26
C ASP A 60 -10.86 -5.11 -11.24
N LYS A 61 -10.83 -3.98 -11.95
CA LYS A 61 -11.69 -3.64 -13.07
C LYS A 61 -10.87 -2.79 -14.04
N ASN A 62 -10.63 -3.29 -15.25
CA ASN A 62 -9.82 -2.61 -16.27
C ASN A 62 -8.49 -2.04 -15.71
N PRO A 63 -7.72 -2.80 -14.90
CA PRO A 63 -6.63 -2.22 -14.09
C PRO A 63 -5.49 -1.63 -14.92
N ASN A 64 -5.37 -2.03 -16.18
CA ASN A 64 -4.32 -1.60 -17.11
C ASN A 64 -4.81 -0.62 -18.19
N GLU A 65 -6.04 -0.12 -18.08
CA GLU A 65 -6.57 0.91 -18.98
C GLU A 65 -5.81 2.23 -18.77
N LYS A 66 -5.27 2.79 -19.85
CA LYS A 66 -4.55 4.06 -19.82
C LYS A 66 -5.55 5.21 -19.72
N LEU A 67 -5.49 5.95 -18.62
CA LEU A 67 -6.37 7.06 -18.31
C LEU A 67 -5.54 8.26 -17.84
N PRO A 68 -6.03 9.50 -18.05
CA PRO A 68 -5.39 10.68 -17.50
C PRO A 68 -5.43 10.62 -15.95
N PRO A 69 -4.27 10.69 -15.27
CA PRO A 69 -4.19 10.52 -13.81
C PRO A 69 -4.67 11.76 -13.03
N ALA A 70 -4.78 12.91 -13.69
CA ALA A 70 -4.96 14.21 -13.04
C ALA A 70 -3.97 14.38 -11.87
N SER A 71 -4.39 15.07 -10.79
CA SER A 71 -3.56 15.28 -9.60
C SER A 71 -3.11 14.01 -8.85
N MET A 72 -3.53 12.80 -9.22
CA MET A 72 -2.90 11.57 -8.71
C MET A 72 -1.44 11.44 -9.16
N THR A 73 -1.04 12.17 -10.22
CA THR A 73 0.37 12.37 -10.62
C THR A 73 1.26 12.76 -9.45
N LYS A 74 0.74 13.57 -8.51
CA LYS A 74 1.50 14.03 -7.33
C LYS A 74 1.90 12.90 -6.38
N ILE A 75 1.38 11.69 -6.54
CA ILE A 75 1.90 10.50 -5.82
C ILE A 75 3.36 10.25 -6.21
N MET A 76 3.70 10.33 -7.50
CA MET A 76 5.08 10.22 -7.97
C MET A 76 5.93 11.40 -7.49
N THR A 77 5.39 12.62 -7.53
CA THR A 77 6.06 13.82 -7.01
C THR A 77 6.42 13.66 -5.53
N MET A 78 5.45 13.27 -4.69
CA MET A 78 5.68 12.99 -3.26
C MET A 78 6.66 11.84 -3.05
N LEU A 79 6.61 10.78 -3.87
CA LEU A 79 7.55 9.66 -3.79
C LEU A 79 8.99 10.11 -4.02
N LEU A 80 9.24 10.90 -5.07
CA LEU A 80 10.58 11.44 -5.32
C LEU A 80 11.05 12.36 -4.20
N ILE A 81 10.17 13.19 -3.63
CA ILE A 81 10.51 14.03 -2.46
C ILE A 81 10.91 13.15 -1.27
N MET A 82 10.11 12.13 -0.94
CA MET A 82 10.41 11.20 0.16
C MET A 82 11.75 10.48 -0.04
N GLU A 83 12.07 10.08 -1.28
CA GLU A 83 13.37 9.49 -1.59
C GLU A 83 14.54 10.46 -1.37
N GLN A 84 14.41 11.73 -1.75
CA GLN A 84 15.47 12.71 -1.51
C GLN A 84 15.68 12.94 -0.01
N VAL A 85 14.57 12.95 0.76
CA VAL A 85 14.61 13.07 2.22
C VAL A 85 15.27 11.85 2.87
N GLU A 86 14.91 10.64 2.48
CA GLU A 86 15.52 9.39 2.99
C GLU A 86 17.02 9.31 2.67
N LYS A 87 17.43 9.78 1.48
CA LYS A 87 18.84 9.83 1.05
C LYS A 87 19.64 10.97 1.70
N GLY A 88 19.00 11.82 2.51
CA GLY A 88 19.62 12.98 3.14
C GLY A 88 20.02 14.10 2.18
N LYS A 89 19.53 14.06 0.93
CA LYS A 89 19.78 15.08 -0.10
C LYS A 89 18.84 16.28 0.00
N LEU A 90 17.74 16.13 0.72
CA LEU A 90 16.75 17.16 0.99
C LEU A 90 16.34 17.07 2.46
N LYS A 91 16.29 18.18 3.18
CA LYS A 91 15.77 18.23 4.55
C LYS A 91 14.41 18.91 4.54
N LEU A 92 13.55 18.51 5.47
CA LEU A 92 12.23 19.13 5.64
C LEU A 92 12.30 20.63 5.97
N THR A 93 13.44 21.09 6.50
CA THR A 93 13.71 22.49 6.85
C THR A 93 14.32 23.29 5.71
N ASP A 94 14.74 22.65 4.62
CA ASP A 94 15.34 23.36 3.49
C ASP A 94 14.32 24.31 2.86
N LYS A 95 14.78 25.47 2.43
CA LYS A 95 13.95 26.51 1.81
C LYS A 95 13.85 26.27 0.31
N VAL A 96 12.61 26.26 -0.18
CA VAL A 96 12.26 26.14 -1.59
C VAL A 96 11.74 27.50 -2.02
N ARG A 97 12.47 28.14 -2.94
CA ARG A 97 12.10 29.42 -3.53
C ARG A 97 11.18 29.20 -4.73
N ALA A 98 10.04 29.89 -4.75
CA ALA A 98 9.12 29.85 -5.88
C ALA A 98 9.70 30.64 -7.07
N SER A 99 9.76 30.01 -8.24
CA SER A 99 10.02 30.69 -9.51
C SER A 99 8.77 31.44 -9.99
N GLU A 100 8.92 32.33 -10.96
CA GLU A 100 7.79 32.95 -11.66
C GLU A 100 6.90 31.89 -12.32
N HIS A 101 7.52 30.85 -12.90
CA HIS A 101 6.81 29.73 -13.52
C HIS A 101 5.96 28.97 -12.50
N ALA A 102 6.53 28.57 -11.36
CA ALA A 102 5.81 27.90 -10.29
C ALA A 102 4.66 28.76 -9.74
N ALA A 103 4.89 30.06 -9.54
CA ALA A 103 3.86 31.00 -9.08
C ALA A 103 2.73 31.21 -10.12
N SER A 104 3.04 31.08 -11.41
CA SER A 104 2.09 31.27 -12.52
C SER A 104 1.14 30.09 -12.76
N MET A 105 1.38 28.95 -12.08
CA MET A 105 0.57 27.74 -12.26
C MET A 105 -0.92 28.02 -12.01
N GLY A 106 -1.81 27.36 -12.76
CA GLY A 106 -3.25 27.41 -12.50
C GLY A 106 -3.77 26.21 -11.70
N GLY A 107 -5.08 26.13 -11.48
CA GLY A 107 -5.73 25.00 -10.81
C GLY A 107 -5.66 25.09 -9.28
N SER A 108 -5.45 23.96 -8.59
CA SER A 108 -5.26 23.97 -7.14
C SER A 108 -3.89 24.55 -6.79
N GLN A 109 -3.85 25.53 -5.91
CA GLN A 109 -2.65 26.28 -5.54
C GLN A 109 -2.61 26.56 -4.04
N ILE A 110 -1.43 26.86 -3.51
CA ILE A 110 -1.25 27.51 -2.21
C ILE A 110 -0.94 29.01 -2.35
N PHE A 111 -1.01 29.52 -3.58
CA PHE A 111 -0.79 30.90 -3.98
C PHE A 111 0.60 31.38 -3.58
N LEU A 112 1.64 30.68 -4.07
CA LEU A 112 3.03 31.15 -3.95
C LEU A 112 3.23 32.44 -4.74
N GLU A 113 3.93 33.40 -4.15
CA GLU A 113 4.41 34.60 -4.86
C GLU A 113 5.82 34.36 -5.46
N PRO A 114 6.18 34.99 -6.61
CA PRO A 114 7.52 34.88 -7.16
C PRO A 114 8.59 35.29 -6.13
N GLY A 115 9.55 34.40 -5.89
CA GLY A 115 10.61 34.59 -4.90
C GLY A 115 10.23 34.28 -3.46
N GLU A 116 8.97 33.95 -3.16
CA GLU A 116 8.56 33.46 -1.84
C GLU A 116 9.30 32.17 -1.48
N GLU A 117 9.76 32.05 -0.24
CA GLU A 117 10.45 30.87 0.26
C GLU A 117 9.64 30.16 1.35
N MET A 118 9.26 28.91 1.08
CA MET A 118 8.66 28.02 2.09
C MET A 118 9.56 26.82 2.33
N THR A 119 9.46 26.22 3.51
CA THR A 119 10.19 24.98 3.81
C THR A 119 9.65 23.80 2.99
N VAL A 120 10.47 22.79 2.73
CA VAL A 120 10.03 21.52 2.13
C VAL A 120 8.84 20.91 2.89
N ASN A 121 8.82 21.04 4.22
CA ASN A 121 7.68 20.63 5.05
C ASN A 121 6.37 21.35 4.68
N GLU A 122 6.41 22.67 4.50
CA GLU A 122 5.25 23.47 4.10
C GLU A 122 4.82 23.17 2.66
N MET A 123 5.78 23.02 1.74
CA MET A 123 5.49 22.62 0.37
C MET A 123 4.81 21.24 0.33
N LEU A 124 5.29 20.27 1.12
CA LEU A 124 4.66 18.94 1.25
C LEU A 124 3.24 19.03 1.80
N LYS A 125 2.95 19.88 2.79
CA LYS A 125 1.58 20.14 3.23
C LYS A 125 0.72 20.65 2.07
N GLY A 126 1.20 21.64 1.32
CA GLY A 126 0.51 22.18 0.15
C GLY A 126 0.21 21.14 -0.94
N ILE A 127 1.19 20.29 -1.26
CA ILE A 127 1.07 19.23 -2.27
C ILE A 127 0.10 18.13 -1.79
N ALA A 128 0.28 17.62 -0.58
CA ALA A 128 -0.46 16.46 -0.09
C ALA A 128 -1.91 16.78 0.29
N ILE A 129 -2.14 17.93 0.94
CA ILE A 129 -3.45 18.31 1.49
C ILE A 129 -4.24 19.09 0.44
N ALA A 130 -3.68 20.21 -0.03
CA ALA A 130 -4.34 21.15 -0.92
C ALA A 130 -4.21 20.81 -2.40
N SER A 131 -3.32 19.86 -2.75
CA SER A 131 -3.01 19.52 -4.13
C SER A 131 -2.35 20.66 -4.93
N GLY A 132 -1.60 21.54 -4.27
CA GLY A 132 -0.95 22.72 -4.86
C GLY A 132 -0.04 22.40 -6.05
N ASN A 133 -0.35 22.95 -7.22
CA ASN A 133 0.42 22.83 -8.46
C ASN A 133 1.69 23.67 -8.39
N ASP A 134 1.56 24.90 -7.91
CA ASP A 134 2.66 25.83 -7.63
C ASP A 134 3.73 25.20 -6.71
N ALA A 135 3.32 24.64 -5.58
CA ALA A 135 4.22 23.91 -4.67
C ALA A 135 4.87 22.69 -5.34
N SER A 136 4.13 21.98 -6.19
CA SER A 136 4.67 20.80 -6.90
C SER A 136 5.75 21.19 -7.90
N VAL A 137 5.56 22.27 -8.66
CA VAL A 137 6.55 22.78 -9.61
C VAL A 137 7.75 23.39 -8.89
N ALA A 138 7.54 24.21 -7.86
CA ALA A 138 8.65 24.79 -7.09
C ALA A 138 9.57 23.72 -6.47
N VAL A 139 9.00 22.67 -5.89
CA VAL A 139 9.80 21.56 -5.34
C VAL A 139 10.47 20.74 -6.44
N ALA A 140 9.81 20.55 -7.58
CA ALA A 140 10.38 19.86 -8.73
C ALA A 140 11.63 20.59 -9.26
N GLU A 141 11.52 21.90 -9.47
CA GLU A 141 12.62 22.77 -9.88
C GLU A 141 13.76 22.76 -8.85
N HIS A 142 13.44 22.83 -7.55
CA HIS A 142 14.44 22.78 -6.50
C HIS A 142 15.22 21.45 -6.47
N ILE A 143 14.56 20.32 -6.70
CA ILE A 143 15.18 18.99 -6.67
C ILE A 143 16.01 18.71 -7.92
N ALA A 144 15.50 19.08 -9.10
CA ALA A 144 16.05 18.65 -10.38
C ALA A 144 16.67 19.79 -11.21
N GLY A 145 16.66 21.02 -10.69
CA GLY A 145 17.09 22.24 -11.39
C GLY A 145 16.05 22.80 -12.38
N SER A 146 15.08 21.99 -12.81
CA SER A 146 14.00 22.38 -13.72
C SER A 146 12.80 21.42 -13.62
N GLU A 147 11.63 21.85 -14.08
CA GLU A 147 10.46 20.97 -14.21
C GLU A 147 10.75 19.79 -15.15
N GLU A 148 11.39 20.03 -16.30
CA GLU A 148 11.75 18.98 -17.27
C GLU A 148 12.70 17.94 -16.66
N GLY A 149 13.73 18.39 -15.94
CA GLY A 149 14.64 17.52 -15.20
C GLY A 149 13.90 16.63 -14.21
N PHE A 150 12.88 17.17 -13.54
CA PHE A 150 12.07 16.40 -12.61
C PHE A 150 11.15 15.41 -13.32
N VAL A 151 10.54 15.78 -14.45
CA VAL A 151 9.74 14.87 -15.28
C VAL A 151 10.59 13.69 -15.77
N ASN A 152 11.85 13.93 -16.15
CA ASN A 152 12.81 12.87 -16.47
C ASN A 152 13.04 11.92 -15.28
N MET A 153 13.16 12.47 -14.06
CA MET A 153 13.24 11.64 -12.83
C MET A 153 11.96 10.83 -12.60
N MET A 154 10.78 11.42 -12.81
CA MET A 154 9.49 10.74 -12.66
C MET A 154 9.38 9.55 -13.62
N ASN A 155 9.68 9.76 -14.90
CA ASN A 155 9.64 8.72 -15.92
C ASN A 155 10.73 7.66 -15.71
N LYS A 156 11.91 8.05 -15.21
CA LYS A 156 12.93 7.08 -14.80
C LYS A 156 12.44 6.22 -13.64
N LYS A 157 11.86 6.82 -12.59
CA LYS A 157 11.30 6.07 -11.45
C LYS A 157 10.15 5.17 -11.87
N ALA A 158 9.31 5.60 -12.81
CA ALA A 158 8.27 4.75 -13.39
C ALA A 158 8.86 3.48 -14.05
N LYS A 159 9.95 3.61 -14.82
CA LYS A 159 10.67 2.46 -15.38
C LYS A 159 11.30 1.57 -14.30
N ASP A 160 11.94 2.18 -13.30
CA ASP A 160 12.57 1.45 -12.18
C ASP A 160 11.54 0.64 -11.36
N LEU A 161 10.30 1.14 -11.26
CA LEU A 161 9.16 0.46 -10.63
C LEU A 161 8.43 -0.53 -11.56
N GLY A 162 8.82 -0.62 -12.83
CA GLY A 162 8.18 -1.49 -13.82
C GLY A 162 6.79 -1.03 -14.27
N LEU A 163 6.48 0.26 -14.17
CA LEU A 163 5.20 0.85 -14.58
C LEU A 163 5.12 0.96 -16.11
N LYS A 164 4.64 -0.10 -16.76
CA LYS A 164 4.65 -0.22 -18.23
C LYS A 164 3.66 0.71 -18.92
N ASN A 165 2.65 1.19 -18.20
CA ASN A 165 1.52 1.93 -18.77
C ASN A 165 1.39 3.31 -18.13
N THR A 166 2.52 3.93 -17.79
CA THR A 166 2.58 5.26 -17.17
C THR A 166 3.58 6.14 -17.90
N HIS A 167 3.18 7.39 -18.19
CA HIS A 167 4.05 8.43 -18.71
C HIS A 167 3.66 9.79 -18.12
N PHE A 168 4.64 10.53 -17.62
CA PHE A 168 4.46 11.86 -17.04
C PHE A 168 5.02 12.94 -17.97
N GLN A 169 4.30 14.04 -18.09
CA GLN A 169 4.68 15.25 -18.82
C GLN A 169 4.91 16.45 -17.90
N ASN A 170 4.43 16.37 -16.66
CA ASN A 170 4.56 17.42 -15.64
C ASN A 170 4.40 16.80 -14.23
N PRO A 171 4.82 17.49 -13.15
CA PRO A 171 4.73 16.98 -11.77
C PRO A 171 3.36 17.20 -11.13
N THR A 172 2.42 17.85 -11.84
CA THR A 172 1.15 18.33 -11.27
C THR A 172 -0.03 17.43 -11.64
N GLY A 173 0.00 16.83 -12.83
CA GLY A 173 -1.13 16.17 -13.45
C GLY A 173 -2.11 17.11 -14.15
N LEU A 174 -1.69 18.32 -14.50
CA LEU A 174 -2.44 19.14 -15.45
C LEU A 174 -2.50 18.42 -16.82
N PRO A 175 -3.60 18.56 -17.58
CA PRO A 175 -3.75 17.91 -18.87
C PRO A 175 -2.59 18.24 -19.81
N ALA A 176 -1.98 17.20 -20.36
CA ALA A 176 -0.93 17.29 -21.35
C ALA A 176 -1.01 16.08 -22.27
N LYS A 177 -0.62 16.26 -23.54
CA LYS A 177 -0.56 15.16 -24.50
C LYS A 177 0.42 14.10 -23.99
N ASP A 178 0.05 12.83 -24.08
CA ASP A 178 0.89 11.71 -23.64
C ASP A 178 1.12 11.65 -22.11
N HIS A 179 0.24 12.27 -21.31
CA HIS A 179 0.27 12.18 -19.84
C HIS A 179 -0.79 11.20 -19.32
N TYR A 180 -0.39 9.96 -19.03
CA TYR A 180 -1.32 8.89 -18.65
C TYR A 180 -0.75 7.95 -17.59
N SER A 181 -1.64 7.20 -16.95
CA SER A 181 -1.31 6.09 -16.05
C SER A 181 -2.45 5.06 -16.07
N THR A 182 -2.34 4.01 -15.25
CA THR A 182 -3.41 3.04 -15.00
C THR A 182 -3.73 2.93 -13.51
N ALA A 183 -4.83 2.26 -13.18
CA ALA A 183 -5.17 1.98 -11.78
C ALA A 183 -4.13 1.05 -11.13
N ASN A 184 -3.63 0.06 -11.86
CA ASN A 184 -2.54 -0.83 -11.42
C ASN A 184 -1.26 -0.04 -11.09
N ASP A 185 -0.82 0.82 -12.00
CA ASP A 185 0.44 1.55 -11.84
C ASP A 185 0.32 2.58 -10.69
N MET A 186 -0.86 3.19 -10.51
CA MET A 186 -1.17 4.03 -9.35
C MET A 186 -1.11 3.27 -8.03
N ALA A 187 -1.60 2.03 -7.99
CA ALA A 187 -1.53 1.19 -6.81
C ALA A 187 -0.08 0.81 -6.46
N ILE A 188 0.76 0.53 -7.46
CA ILE A 188 2.19 0.26 -7.27
C ILE A 188 2.91 1.51 -6.74
N MET A 189 2.66 2.69 -7.32
CA MET A 189 3.23 3.95 -6.85
C MET A 189 2.82 4.26 -5.41
N ALA A 190 1.55 4.08 -5.07
CA ALA A 190 1.07 4.27 -3.71
C ALA A 190 1.68 3.23 -2.76
N LYS A 191 1.82 1.97 -3.17
CA LYS A 191 2.49 0.93 -2.37
C LYS A 191 3.91 1.34 -2.01
N GLU A 192 4.66 1.87 -2.97
CA GLU A 192 6.02 2.36 -2.76
C GLU A 192 6.05 3.62 -1.87
N LEU A 193 5.20 4.61 -2.16
CA LEU A 193 5.10 5.84 -1.35
C LEU A 193 4.74 5.55 0.11
N MET A 194 3.83 4.60 0.35
CA MET A 194 3.36 4.26 1.69
C MET A 194 4.37 3.46 2.52
N LYS A 195 5.54 3.10 1.94
CA LYS A 195 6.68 2.60 2.72
C LYS A 195 7.33 3.69 3.57
N TYR A 196 7.08 4.96 3.27
CA TYR A 196 7.62 6.11 3.99
C TYR A 196 6.65 6.56 5.09
N PRO A 197 6.87 6.25 6.38
CA PRO A 197 5.91 6.59 7.44
C PRO A 197 5.60 8.08 7.54
N LEU A 198 6.58 8.92 7.17
CA LEU A 198 6.50 10.36 7.17
C LEU A 198 5.35 10.90 6.29
N ILE A 199 5.11 10.31 5.11
CA ILE A 199 4.11 10.85 4.19
C ILE A 199 2.69 10.83 4.77
N ARG A 200 2.40 9.84 5.62
CA ARG A 200 1.10 9.67 6.30
C ARG A 200 0.77 10.84 7.22
N LYS A 201 1.79 11.53 7.74
CA LYS A 201 1.59 12.76 8.55
C LYS A 201 1.04 13.93 7.74
N TYR A 202 1.13 13.87 6.41
CA TYR A 202 0.58 14.87 5.50
C TYR A 202 -0.71 14.35 4.85
N THR A 203 -0.67 13.18 4.20
CA THR A 203 -1.81 12.64 3.45
C THR A 203 -2.98 12.22 4.33
N GLY A 204 -2.72 11.88 5.60
CA GLY A 204 -3.74 11.48 6.57
C GLY A 204 -4.35 12.64 7.36
N LYS A 205 -3.88 13.88 7.20
CA LYS A 205 -4.49 15.04 7.86
C LYS A 205 -5.72 15.50 7.10
N TYR A 206 -6.79 15.83 7.82
CA TYR A 206 -7.98 16.43 7.22
C TYR A 206 -7.77 17.89 6.83
N GLU A 207 -7.06 18.65 7.66
CA GLU A 207 -6.77 20.06 7.47
C GLU A 207 -5.45 20.42 8.15
N ASP A 208 -4.87 21.54 7.72
CA ASP A 208 -3.66 22.14 8.28
C ASP A 208 -3.62 23.62 7.87
N TYR A 209 -2.61 24.36 8.29
CA TYR A 209 -2.39 25.74 7.89
C TYR A 209 -0.98 25.94 7.33
N LEU A 210 -0.86 26.90 6.43
CA LEU A 210 0.39 27.49 5.99
C LEU A 210 0.45 28.93 6.47
N ARG A 211 1.67 29.47 6.61
CA ARG A 211 1.89 30.89 6.94
C ARG A 211 1.17 31.31 8.22
N GLU A 212 1.10 30.39 9.21
CA GLU A 212 0.21 30.49 10.37
C GLU A 212 0.44 31.73 11.23
N ASP A 213 1.70 32.16 11.34
CA ASP A 213 2.13 33.32 12.14
C ASP A 213 2.22 34.62 11.32
N THR A 214 1.53 34.69 10.18
CA THR A 214 1.53 35.85 9.28
C THR A 214 0.11 36.33 8.98
N ASP A 215 -0.02 37.54 8.45
CA ASP A 215 -1.26 38.07 7.89
C ASP A 215 -1.76 37.28 6.67
N LYS A 216 -0.88 36.51 6.02
CA LYS A 216 -1.17 35.61 4.89
C LYS A 216 -1.53 34.18 5.31
N LYS A 217 -2.01 33.96 6.55
CA LYS A 217 -2.43 32.62 7.02
C LYS A 217 -3.39 31.96 6.03
N PHE A 218 -3.03 30.75 5.60
CA PHE A 218 -3.74 30.05 4.54
C PHE A 218 -4.20 28.67 5.02
N TRP A 219 -5.51 28.45 4.99
CA TRP A 219 -6.14 27.21 5.45
C TRP A 219 -6.11 26.14 4.36
N LEU A 220 -5.54 24.98 4.69
CA LEU A 220 -5.52 23.82 3.81
C LEU A 220 -6.61 22.85 4.23
N VAL A 221 -7.39 22.37 3.26
CA VAL A 221 -8.34 21.30 3.47
C VAL A 221 -8.06 20.15 2.53
N ASN A 222 -7.94 18.95 3.08
CA ASN A 222 -7.64 17.76 2.31
C ASN A 222 -8.73 17.50 1.27
N THR A 223 -8.29 17.34 0.04
CA THR A 223 -9.15 16.95 -1.09
C THR A 223 -9.74 15.54 -0.91
N ASN A 224 -9.02 14.63 -0.24
CA ASN A 224 -9.52 13.33 0.17
C ASN A 224 -10.30 13.45 1.47
N LYS A 225 -11.64 13.53 1.39
CA LYS A 225 -12.49 13.63 2.58
C LYS A 225 -12.54 12.34 3.39
N LEU A 226 -12.19 11.18 2.83
CA LEU A 226 -12.24 9.90 3.54
C LEU A 226 -11.28 9.84 4.73
N VAL A 227 -10.22 10.67 4.77
CA VAL A 227 -9.32 10.76 5.93
C VAL A 227 -10.04 11.15 7.22
N ARG A 228 -11.20 11.83 7.12
CA ARG A 228 -12.05 12.19 8.27
C ARG A 228 -13.21 11.24 8.47
N PHE A 229 -13.74 10.66 7.39
CA PHE A 229 -15.02 9.96 7.41
C PHE A 229 -14.93 8.43 7.30
N TYR A 230 -13.76 7.88 7.00
CA TYR A 230 -13.53 6.44 6.96
C TYR A 230 -12.40 6.05 7.93
N PRO A 231 -12.68 5.27 8.99
CA PRO A 231 -11.67 4.86 9.95
C PRO A 231 -10.49 4.13 9.31
N GLY A 232 -9.28 4.58 9.61
CA GLY A 232 -8.04 3.97 9.13
C GLY A 232 -7.53 4.53 7.80
N VAL A 233 -8.30 5.37 7.08
CA VAL A 233 -7.80 6.05 5.87
C VAL A 233 -6.78 7.11 6.25
N ASP A 234 -5.59 7.02 5.66
CA ASP A 234 -4.46 7.94 5.91
C ASP A 234 -3.79 8.43 4.62
N GLY A 235 -4.50 8.31 3.49
CA GLY A 235 -4.05 8.77 2.19
C GLY A 235 -4.90 8.26 1.03
N VAL A 236 -4.44 8.37 -0.21
CA VAL A 236 -3.21 9.06 -0.63
C VAL A 236 -3.57 10.33 -1.36
N LYS A 237 -4.19 10.25 -2.55
CA LYS A 237 -4.38 11.42 -3.39
C LYS A 237 -5.61 11.33 -4.31
N THR A 238 -6.37 12.41 -4.34
CA THR A 238 -7.45 12.62 -5.31
C THR A 238 -6.94 13.21 -6.63
N GLY A 239 -7.70 13.01 -7.71
CA GLY A 239 -7.50 13.68 -8.99
C GLY A 239 -8.83 14.09 -9.61
N PHE A 240 -8.86 15.25 -10.28
CA PHE A 240 -9.98 15.67 -11.10
C PHE A 240 -9.51 16.57 -12.25
N THR A 241 -9.99 16.26 -13.45
CA THR A 241 -10.05 17.15 -14.61
C THR A 241 -11.33 16.81 -15.40
N THR A 242 -11.72 17.66 -16.35
CA THR A 242 -12.86 17.36 -17.23
C THR A 242 -12.72 16.03 -17.97
N GLU A 243 -11.47 15.70 -18.36
CA GLU A 243 -11.10 14.47 -19.06
C GLU A 243 -11.04 13.26 -18.12
N ALA A 244 -10.35 13.38 -16.97
CA ALA A 244 -10.14 12.28 -16.02
C ALA A 244 -11.36 11.93 -15.17
N LYS A 245 -12.33 12.85 -15.08
CA LYS A 245 -13.42 12.81 -14.09
C LYS A 245 -12.85 12.65 -12.67
N TYR A 246 -13.58 12.03 -11.75
CA TYR A 246 -13.18 11.96 -10.34
C TYR A 246 -12.38 10.67 -10.05
N CYS A 247 -11.14 10.85 -9.61
CA CYS A 247 -10.22 9.75 -9.29
C CYS A 247 -9.75 9.82 -7.83
N LEU A 248 -9.36 8.69 -7.27
CA LEU A 248 -8.71 8.61 -5.96
C LEU A 248 -7.90 7.33 -5.84
N THR A 249 -6.65 7.49 -5.40
CA THR A 249 -5.87 6.43 -4.77
C THR A 249 -5.94 6.61 -3.26
N ALA A 250 -6.62 5.70 -2.58
CA ALA A 250 -6.77 5.67 -1.14
C ALA A 250 -5.86 4.62 -0.50
N SER A 251 -5.40 4.92 0.71
CA SER A 251 -4.73 3.97 1.60
C SER A 251 -5.48 3.93 2.91
N ALA A 252 -5.71 2.74 3.45
CA ALA A 252 -6.28 2.54 4.77
C ALA A 252 -5.60 1.40 5.51
N GLU A 253 -5.44 1.53 6.83
CA GLU A 253 -4.96 0.45 7.70
C GLU A 253 -5.97 0.09 8.78
N LYS A 254 -6.22 -1.21 8.96
CA LYS A 254 -7.05 -1.75 10.02
C LYS A 254 -6.44 -3.04 10.54
N ASN A 255 -6.27 -3.14 11.87
CA ASN A 255 -5.70 -4.32 12.53
C ASN A 255 -4.36 -4.80 11.94
N GLY A 256 -3.51 -3.85 11.54
CA GLY A 256 -2.20 -4.13 10.95
C GLY A 256 -2.22 -4.59 9.48
N MET A 257 -3.39 -4.70 8.85
CA MET A 257 -3.53 -4.91 7.40
C MET A 257 -3.71 -3.57 6.71
N ARG A 258 -2.90 -3.30 5.68
CA ARG A 258 -3.01 -2.08 4.88
C ARG A 258 -3.50 -2.39 3.47
N ILE A 259 -4.55 -1.69 3.08
CA ILE A 259 -5.19 -1.79 1.77
C ILE A 259 -4.94 -0.51 0.98
N ILE A 260 -4.61 -0.67 -0.30
CA ILE A 260 -4.57 0.41 -1.27
C ILE A 260 -5.69 0.17 -2.26
N SER A 261 -6.56 1.16 -2.43
CA SER A 261 -7.72 1.13 -3.33
C SER A 261 -7.61 2.29 -4.32
N VAL A 262 -7.67 2.00 -5.61
CA VAL A 262 -7.64 3.02 -6.67
C VAL A 262 -8.94 2.97 -7.43
N VAL A 263 -9.53 4.14 -7.65
CA VAL A 263 -10.70 4.36 -8.52
C VAL A 263 -10.36 5.48 -9.49
N MET A 264 -10.61 5.26 -10.78
CA MET A 264 -10.42 6.23 -11.85
C MET A 264 -11.72 6.41 -12.64
N GLY A 265 -12.02 7.65 -13.05
CA GLY A 265 -13.12 7.92 -13.98
C GLY A 265 -14.52 7.86 -13.38
N ALA A 266 -14.70 8.12 -12.08
CA ALA A 266 -16.04 8.16 -11.50
C ALA A 266 -16.79 9.45 -11.88
N PRO A 267 -18.12 9.42 -12.05
CA PRO A 267 -18.87 10.56 -12.60
C PRO A 267 -18.98 11.74 -11.63
N THR A 268 -18.95 11.49 -10.31
CA THR A 268 -19.03 12.53 -9.28
C THR A 268 -18.08 12.23 -8.12
N SER A 269 -17.73 13.25 -7.33
CA SER A 269 -16.94 13.05 -6.10
C SER A 269 -17.65 12.14 -5.09
N LYS A 270 -18.99 12.17 -5.03
CA LYS A 270 -19.80 11.30 -4.18
C LYS A 270 -19.66 9.84 -4.61
N GLU A 271 -19.81 9.57 -5.90
CA GLU A 271 -19.65 8.22 -6.43
C GLU A 271 -18.22 7.71 -6.27
N ARG A 272 -17.21 8.53 -6.57
CA ARG A 272 -15.81 8.20 -6.30
C ARG A 272 -15.60 7.73 -4.86
N ASN A 273 -16.09 8.49 -3.88
CA ASN A 273 -15.93 8.14 -2.47
C ASN A 273 -16.68 6.85 -2.13
N ASN A 274 -17.92 6.70 -2.62
CA ASN A 274 -18.74 5.50 -2.43
C ASN A 274 -18.05 4.24 -2.98
N GLN A 275 -17.49 4.30 -4.20
CA GLN A 275 -16.78 3.16 -4.79
C GLN A 275 -15.54 2.78 -3.98
N VAL A 276 -14.73 3.76 -3.57
CA VAL A 276 -13.55 3.49 -2.72
C VAL A 276 -13.94 2.88 -1.38
N THR A 277 -14.95 3.43 -0.70
CA THR A 277 -15.47 2.89 0.57
C THR A 277 -15.90 1.43 0.43
N LYS A 278 -16.71 1.10 -0.59
CA LYS A 278 -17.15 -0.28 -0.85
C LYS A 278 -15.98 -1.24 -1.10
N LEU A 279 -14.96 -0.79 -1.83
CA LEU A 279 -13.76 -1.57 -2.11
C LEU A 279 -12.93 -1.82 -0.85
N LEU A 280 -12.77 -0.81 0.02
CA LEU A 280 -12.11 -0.96 1.31
C LEU A 280 -12.90 -1.90 2.23
N ASP A 281 -14.22 -1.74 2.32
CA ASP A 281 -15.10 -2.59 3.13
C ASP A 281 -15.08 -4.04 2.65
N TYR A 282 -15.08 -4.27 1.34
CA TYR A 282 -14.89 -5.59 0.76
C TYR A 282 -13.55 -6.20 1.21
N ALA A 283 -12.44 -5.47 1.05
CA ALA A 283 -11.12 -5.98 1.40
C ALA A 283 -11.00 -6.31 2.90
N PHE A 284 -11.39 -5.37 3.76
CA PHE A 284 -11.35 -5.57 5.22
C PHE A 284 -12.41 -6.55 5.72
N GLY A 285 -13.49 -6.76 4.97
CA GLY A 285 -14.54 -7.74 5.27
C GLY A 285 -14.07 -9.16 5.02
N GLN A 286 -13.40 -9.39 3.89
CA GLN A 286 -13.05 -10.72 3.39
C GLN A 286 -11.66 -11.19 3.81
N TYR A 287 -10.72 -10.27 4.02
CA TYR A 287 -9.31 -10.60 4.21
C TYR A 287 -8.75 -10.14 5.55
N MET A 288 -7.64 -10.76 5.93
CA MET A 288 -6.79 -10.32 7.04
C MET A 288 -5.33 -10.65 6.72
N THR A 289 -4.39 -9.95 7.36
CA THR A 289 -2.96 -10.26 7.27
C THR A 289 -2.42 -10.71 8.62
N LYS A 290 -1.58 -11.75 8.60
CA LYS A 290 -0.69 -12.07 9.71
C LYS A 290 0.69 -11.52 9.42
N LYS A 291 1.11 -10.50 10.17
CA LYS A 291 2.47 -9.96 10.09
C LYS A 291 3.47 -10.98 10.63
N LEU A 292 4.51 -11.26 9.86
CA LEU A 292 5.58 -12.21 10.20
C LEU A 292 6.87 -11.48 10.57
N TYR A 293 7.26 -10.50 9.74
CA TYR A 293 8.45 -9.69 9.96
C TYR A 293 8.21 -8.24 9.54
N THR A 294 8.86 -7.32 10.22
CA THR A 294 9.00 -5.92 9.81
C THR A 294 10.27 -5.72 9.00
N ARG A 295 10.29 -4.73 8.09
CA ARG A 295 11.50 -4.35 7.35
C ARG A 295 12.66 -4.08 8.31
N GLY A 296 13.81 -4.70 8.08
CA GLY A 296 15.00 -4.57 8.92
C GLY A 296 15.02 -5.46 10.16
N GLU A 297 13.95 -6.22 10.41
CA GLU A 297 13.91 -7.21 11.48
C GLU A 297 14.84 -8.38 11.19
N LYS A 298 15.57 -8.84 12.21
CA LYS A 298 16.54 -9.92 12.10
C LYS A 298 15.83 -11.26 11.88
N ILE A 299 16.22 -11.97 10.84
CA ILE A 299 15.71 -13.32 10.51
C ILE A 299 16.73 -14.39 10.86
N LYS A 300 18.00 -14.21 10.49
CA LYS A 300 19.06 -15.22 10.66
C LYS A 300 20.42 -14.56 10.78
N THR A 301 21.38 -15.22 11.43
CA THR A 301 22.80 -14.81 11.39
C THR A 301 23.59 -15.84 10.57
N VAL A 302 24.48 -15.37 9.70
CA VAL A 302 25.38 -16.23 8.90
C VAL A 302 26.84 -15.90 9.17
N GLN A 303 27.74 -16.86 8.99
CA GLN A 303 29.17 -16.64 9.15
C GLN A 303 29.75 -15.87 7.95
N VAL A 304 30.74 -15.02 8.20
CA VAL A 304 31.46 -14.29 7.16
C VAL A 304 32.90 -14.80 7.10
N GLY A 305 33.25 -15.39 5.95
CA GLY A 305 34.62 -15.79 5.63
C GLY A 305 35.48 -14.60 5.28
N LYS A 306 36.66 -14.52 5.91
CA LYS A 306 37.68 -13.49 5.67
C LYS A 306 37.16 -12.04 5.79
N GLY A 307 36.10 -11.81 6.57
CA GLY A 307 35.58 -10.47 6.85
C GLY A 307 36.18 -9.89 8.13
N LYS A 308 36.20 -8.56 8.24
CA LYS A 308 36.54 -7.87 9.51
C LYS A 308 35.63 -8.31 10.64
N LYS A 309 34.35 -8.52 10.36
CA LYS A 309 33.41 -9.24 11.24
C LYS A 309 33.30 -10.69 10.82
N GLU A 310 33.12 -11.59 11.79
CA GLU A 310 33.00 -13.03 11.55
C GLU A 310 31.56 -13.48 11.29
N LYS A 311 30.59 -12.60 11.51
CA LYS A 311 29.16 -12.85 11.33
C LYS A 311 28.49 -11.61 10.78
N VAL A 312 27.39 -11.82 10.05
CA VAL A 312 26.48 -10.76 9.61
C VAL A 312 25.04 -11.21 9.85
N ASP A 313 24.22 -10.28 10.32
CA ASP A 313 22.79 -10.49 10.46
C ASP A 313 22.10 -10.30 9.11
N LEU A 314 21.24 -11.26 8.77
CA LEU A 314 20.33 -11.19 7.65
C LEU A 314 18.97 -10.71 8.15
N VAL A 315 18.44 -9.68 7.50
CA VAL A 315 17.19 -9.01 7.85
C VAL A 315 16.18 -9.10 6.74
N ALA A 316 14.89 -8.92 7.06
CA ALA A 316 13.85 -8.77 6.05
C ALA A 316 14.11 -7.51 5.21
N SER A 317 14.13 -7.65 3.88
CA SER A 317 14.33 -6.50 2.98
C SER A 317 13.13 -5.56 2.92
N ASP A 318 11.93 -6.08 3.21
CA ASP A 318 10.67 -5.36 3.31
C ASP A 318 9.79 -5.99 4.41
N ASN A 319 8.62 -5.41 4.69
CA ASN A 319 7.63 -6.05 5.55
C ASN A 319 7.18 -7.39 4.95
N VAL A 320 6.98 -8.38 5.81
CA VAL A 320 6.58 -9.73 5.43
C VAL A 320 5.28 -10.06 6.14
N SER A 321 4.21 -10.13 5.37
CA SER A 321 2.88 -10.48 5.87
C SER A 321 2.29 -11.63 5.06
N LEU A 322 1.51 -12.48 5.71
CA LEU A 322 0.71 -13.50 5.06
C LEU A 322 -0.74 -13.03 4.95
N LEU A 323 -1.17 -12.79 3.71
CA LEU A 323 -2.56 -12.47 3.39
C LEU A 323 -3.42 -13.73 3.34
N MET A 324 -4.59 -13.67 3.96
CA MET A 324 -5.52 -14.79 4.11
C MET A 324 -6.96 -14.33 3.98
N LYS A 325 -7.84 -15.25 3.59
CA LYS A 325 -9.28 -15.04 3.78
C LYS A 325 -9.63 -15.24 5.25
N LYS A 326 -10.58 -14.46 5.78
CA LYS A 326 -11.06 -14.66 7.15
C LYS A 326 -11.66 -16.05 7.31
N GLY A 327 -11.36 -16.69 8.45
CA GLY A 327 -11.78 -18.06 8.72
C GLY A 327 -10.88 -19.14 8.12
N GLU A 328 -9.86 -18.77 7.33
CA GLU A 328 -8.90 -19.75 6.83
C GLU A 328 -7.97 -20.25 7.95
N ASN A 329 -7.81 -21.58 8.05
CA ASN A 329 -6.96 -22.21 9.07
C ASN A 329 -5.46 -22.03 8.75
N MET A 330 -4.68 -21.76 9.81
CA MET A 330 -3.23 -21.57 9.82
C MET A 330 -2.42 -22.83 10.14
N ASP A 331 -3.08 -23.94 10.40
CA ASP A 331 -2.41 -25.21 10.63
C ASP A 331 -1.48 -25.53 9.46
N LYS A 332 -0.28 -26.03 9.80
CA LYS A 332 0.75 -26.47 8.85
C LYS A 332 1.42 -25.38 8.02
N VAL A 333 1.27 -24.10 8.36
CA VAL A 333 2.15 -23.05 7.82
C VAL A 333 3.55 -23.19 8.43
N LYS A 334 4.56 -23.40 7.58
CA LYS A 334 5.97 -23.56 7.97
C LYS A 334 6.83 -22.47 7.33
N GLN A 335 7.84 -22.05 8.07
CA GLN A 335 8.84 -21.10 7.62
C GLN A 335 10.17 -21.81 7.37
N GLU A 336 10.81 -21.48 6.25
CA GLU A 336 12.12 -21.99 5.86
C GLU A 336 13.02 -20.82 5.43
N VAL A 337 14.27 -20.80 5.89
CA VAL A 337 15.25 -19.78 5.50
C VAL A 337 16.38 -20.43 4.71
N ILE A 338 16.38 -20.17 3.41
CA ILE A 338 17.38 -20.65 2.46
C ILE A 338 18.48 -19.60 2.37
N ALA A 339 19.63 -19.88 2.99
CA ALA A 339 20.80 -19.00 2.97
C ALA A 339 22.07 -19.84 3.13
N GLU A 340 23.17 -19.40 2.53
CA GLU A 340 24.47 -20.04 2.71
C GLU A 340 24.90 -19.99 4.18
N LYS A 341 25.55 -21.07 4.66
CA LYS A 341 26.06 -21.11 6.03
C LYS A 341 27.19 -20.10 6.25
N LYS A 342 27.98 -19.82 5.20
CA LYS A 342 29.15 -18.96 5.23
C LYS A 342 29.26 -18.16 3.93
N VAL A 343 29.17 -16.84 4.06
CA VAL A 343 29.27 -15.88 2.95
C VAL A 343 30.67 -15.25 2.92
N LYS A 344 31.12 -14.76 1.77
CA LYS A 344 32.49 -14.20 1.59
C LYS A 344 32.46 -12.67 1.65
N ALA A 345 33.41 -12.06 2.36
CA ALA A 345 33.62 -10.60 2.32
C ALA A 345 34.30 -10.14 1.00
N PRO A 346 34.10 -8.88 0.56
CA PRO A 346 33.30 -7.84 1.20
C PRO A 346 31.79 -8.02 0.97
N ILE A 347 31.00 -7.64 1.97
CA ILE A 347 29.53 -7.60 1.92
C ILE A 347 29.11 -6.15 2.09
N LYS A 348 28.14 -5.70 1.29
CA LYS A 348 27.48 -4.42 1.46
C LYS A 348 26.12 -4.62 2.11
N LYS A 349 25.71 -3.65 2.92
CA LYS A 349 24.36 -3.53 3.44
C LYS A 349 23.38 -3.57 2.27
N GLY A 350 22.37 -4.44 2.38
CA GLY A 350 21.39 -4.65 1.32
C GLY A 350 21.74 -5.76 0.33
N ASP A 351 22.93 -6.36 0.38
CA ASP A 351 23.27 -7.52 -0.46
C ASP A 351 22.29 -8.66 -0.18
N ALA A 352 21.76 -9.27 -1.24
CA ALA A 352 20.85 -10.42 -1.16
C ALA A 352 21.62 -11.68 -0.79
N LEU A 353 21.45 -12.18 0.43
CA LEU A 353 22.22 -13.32 0.97
C LEU A 353 21.33 -14.52 1.34
N GLY A 354 20.05 -14.48 0.98
CA GLY A 354 19.15 -15.61 1.13
C GLY A 354 17.70 -15.31 0.76
N THR A 355 16.84 -16.28 1.03
CA THR A 355 15.41 -16.21 0.79
C THR A 355 14.65 -16.83 1.97
N LEU A 356 13.72 -16.07 2.53
CA LEU A 356 12.68 -16.54 3.41
C LEU A 356 11.55 -17.16 2.57
N VAL A 357 11.19 -18.41 2.84
CA VAL A 357 10.10 -19.12 2.17
C VAL A 357 9.05 -19.51 3.20
N ILE A 358 7.80 -19.10 2.97
CA ILE A 358 6.65 -19.53 3.76
C ILE A 358 5.87 -20.54 2.94
N LYS A 359 5.64 -21.73 3.51
CA LYS A 359 4.93 -22.83 2.88
C LYS A 359 3.71 -23.21 3.69
N LYS A 360 2.64 -23.64 3.02
CA LYS A 360 1.51 -24.34 3.65
C LYS A 360 1.38 -25.68 2.94
N ASP A 361 1.52 -26.75 3.71
CA ASP A 361 1.70 -28.10 3.17
C ASP A 361 2.86 -28.18 2.17
N LYS A 362 2.59 -28.38 0.88
CA LYS A 362 3.60 -28.41 -0.20
C LYS A 362 3.66 -27.11 -1.01
N ASP A 363 2.71 -26.20 -0.82
CA ASP A 363 2.57 -25.00 -1.62
C ASP A 363 3.38 -23.85 -1.02
N VAL A 364 4.12 -23.15 -1.88
CA VAL A 364 4.87 -21.96 -1.49
C VAL A 364 3.93 -20.76 -1.51
N LEU A 365 3.62 -20.24 -0.32
CA LEU A 365 2.74 -19.10 -0.15
C LEU A 365 3.45 -17.76 -0.39
N LEU A 366 4.72 -17.66 0.00
CA LEU A 366 5.51 -16.44 -0.08
C LEU A 366 6.99 -16.76 -0.21
N LYS A 367 7.71 -15.97 -1.02
CA LYS A 367 9.17 -15.91 -1.05
C LYS A 367 9.60 -14.46 -0.85
N GLN A 368 10.43 -14.20 0.15
CA GLN A 368 10.98 -12.87 0.42
C GLN A 368 12.51 -12.93 0.43
N THR A 369 13.16 -12.03 -0.29
CA THR A 369 14.62 -11.87 -0.22
C THR A 369 15.03 -11.35 1.16
N ILE A 370 16.05 -11.97 1.77
CA ILE A 370 16.66 -11.46 3.00
C ILE A 370 18.05 -10.90 2.68
N VAL A 371 18.38 -9.79 3.33
CA VAL A 371 19.55 -8.97 2.96
C VAL A 371 20.48 -8.75 4.12
N ALA A 372 21.75 -8.43 3.84
CA ALA A 372 22.73 -8.06 4.86
C ALA A 372 22.29 -6.77 5.59
N LYS A 373 22.32 -6.79 6.93
CA LYS A 373 21.97 -5.64 7.78
C LYS A 373 23.00 -4.50 7.69
N GLU A 374 24.25 -4.83 7.42
CA GLU A 374 25.38 -3.92 7.50
C GLU A 374 26.51 -4.33 6.56
N ASP A 375 27.43 -3.39 6.31
CA ASP A 375 28.65 -3.65 5.55
C ASP A 375 29.62 -4.52 6.36
N VAL A 376 30.25 -5.48 5.70
CA VAL A 376 31.38 -6.26 6.23
C VAL A 376 32.54 -6.20 5.25
N ALA A 377 33.50 -5.33 5.53
CA ALA A 377 34.74 -5.24 4.75
C ALA A 377 35.57 -6.53 4.86
N ALA A 378 36.42 -6.77 3.87
CA ALA A 378 37.42 -7.83 3.95
C ALA A 378 38.41 -7.57 5.10
N ALA A 379 38.78 -8.63 5.83
CA ALA A 379 39.84 -8.56 6.82
C ALA A 379 41.20 -8.35 6.13
N SER A 380 42.04 -7.54 6.75
CA SER A 380 43.44 -7.40 6.39
C SER A 380 44.21 -8.70 6.68
N TRP A 381 45.34 -8.88 6.01
CA TRP A 381 46.20 -10.04 6.24
C TRP A 381 46.64 -10.17 7.71
N TRP A 382 46.92 -9.04 8.37
CA TRP A 382 47.29 -9.01 9.79
C TRP A 382 46.16 -9.45 10.73
N GLU A 383 44.92 -9.07 10.44
CA GLU A 383 43.73 -9.52 11.20
C GLU A 383 43.49 -11.02 11.02
N LEU A 384 43.69 -11.55 9.80
CA LEU A 384 43.60 -12.99 9.53
C LEU A 384 44.70 -13.75 10.27
N PHE A 385 45.94 -13.25 10.23
CA PHE A 385 47.08 -13.84 10.92
C PHE A 385 46.87 -13.90 12.44
N LYS A 386 46.44 -12.80 13.07
CA LYS A 386 46.11 -12.74 14.51
C LYS A 386 45.03 -13.74 14.90
N ARG A 387 43.97 -13.91 14.09
CA ARG A 387 42.91 -14.89 14.35
C ARG A 387 43.41 -16.32 14.31
N SER A 388 44.29 -16.64 13.35
CA SER A 388 44.91 -17.96 13.28
C SER A 388 45.77 -18.25 14.51
N PHE A 389 46.59 -17.29 14.97
CA PHE A 389 47.43 -17.46 16.16
C PHE A 389 46.64 -17.48 17.49
N GLY A 390 45.58 -16.68 17.60
CA GLY A 390 44.70 -16.67 18.78
C GLY A 390 44.01 -18.02 19.04
N MET A 391 43.62 -18.74 17.97
CA MET A 391 43.08 -20.11 18.08
C MET A 391 44.11 -21.10 18.66
N PHE A 392 45.41 -20.94 18.38
CA PHE A 392 46.46 -21.77 18.99
C PHE A 392 46.72 -21.44 20.46
N SER A 393 46.45 -20.21 20.90
CA SER A 393 46.63 -19.78 22.30
C SER A 393 45.45 -20.14 23.23
N THR A 394 44.29 -20.50 22.69
CA THR A 394 43.05 -20.75 23.45
C THR A 394 42.65 -22.23 23.50
N SER A 395 43.45 -23.11 22.91
CA SER A 395 43.31 -24.56 23.04
C SER A 395 43.99 -25.02 24.33
N LYS A 396 43.27 -24.97 25.45
CA LYS A 396 43.59 -25.69 26.70
C LYS A 396 42.42 -26.55 27.11
#